data_AF-A0A0Q9XMD9-F1
#
_entry.id   AF-A0A0Q9XMD9-F1
#
_cell.length_a   1.000
_cell.length_b   1.000
_cell.length_c   1.000
_cell.angle_alpha   90.00
_cell.angle_beta   90.00
_cell.angle_gamma   90.00
#
_symmetry.space_group_name_H-M   'P 1'
#
loop_
_entity.id
_entity.type
_entity.pdbx_description
1 polymer ?
#
loop_
_entity_poly.entity_id
_entity_poly.type
_entity_poly.pdbx_seq_one_letter_code
_entity_poly.pdbx_strand_id
1 'polypeptide(L)'
;MPPKPRKSSKGKGSEINKMTQVDRTFYELQITDLNQKLSRLRSHLANMDESNIILQTKLQDIDTDRTDVAAHLERTLAERNNTITELEERLVEISKVRNEEKQVAQEKIADLEGKYKAMHDQLTSEIKLLNGKLNSLDEFRIQRDILLAKFDDQEIEIREKEKLHKEALYNMEQAAVVEKDALKKEVEAKLLQVSEDFTRSSEIRNAGYTRRLIRENIALQKEIDMLVMSQIKLQQMYNNQKEKHKEIMVQYSALDQIKNELVRNSINKIKIIESLTTNYEKLKCKYVEALQYRRAYEEQQEADQLIDARNKDAAGKIKSLCRRIENQTLEKRQLEAIHDQHESEILRLRGIIQEIKVTVRDAIVSQQCIKLFPQRLEEANVEPQEVIDEVREEAINMNKMARSDLLSTLMNIVSSHSAELPRTPSLETISTVTSSLYTPGKMGFMPHKPRPAVCDLFQTEVLDQLPDLQVKLPECLLKGQVQAKPTEKVDDHVSIYDVEFGTTLYVSSSREEDVIEVEEEPLEEPEGSSSTVSVKKASSEGSVAAPATAPLTKPVVEDVVKAESTKSMQSLSTAGLTELTGEDENVDEEDEYEINLFY
;
A
#
# COMPACT_ATOMS: atom_id res chain seq x y z
N MET A 1 67.18 60.12 88.95
CA MET A 1 66.47 60.48 90.19
C MET A 1 66.35 59.26 91.13
N PRO A 2 65.84 59.37 92.37
CA PRO A 2 66.06 58.41 93.48
C PRO A 2 65.18 57.13 93.45
N PRO A 3 65.23 56.22 94.47
CA PRO A 3 66.10 56.20 95.65
C PRO A 3 66.81 54.86 95.98
N LYS A 4 67.58 54.89 97.08
CA LYS A 4 68.14 53.76 97.85
C LYS A 4 67.11 53.43 99.01
N PRO A 5 67.39 52.74 100.15
CA PRO A 5 68.59 52.02 100.61
C PRO A 5 68.41 50.67 101.37
N ARG A 6 69.47 49.83 101.33
CA ARG A 6 70.18 49.12 102.45
C ARG A 6 69.42 48.10 103.36
N LYS A 7 69.93 46.87 103.56
CA LYS A 7 70.98 46.37 104.52
C LYS A 7 70.62 46.57 106.01
N SER A 8 70.94 45.73 107.00
CA SER A 8 72.10 44.79 107.22
C SER A 8 71.77 43.82 108.41
N SER A 9 72.52 42.77 108.81
CA SER A 9 73.53 41.87 108.21
C SER A 9 74.11 40.87 109.23
N LYS A 10 74.68 39.73 108.77
CA LYS A 10 75.67 38.85 109.48
C LYS A 10 75.11 38.02 110.66
N GLY A 11 75.74 36.92 111.12
CA GLY A 11 77.11 36.44 110.87
C GLY A 11 77.30 34.93 110.60
N LYS A 12 78.50 34.41 110.92
CA LYS A 12 79.04 33.10 110.43
C LYS A 12 78.79 31.93 111.39
N GLY A 13 78.60 30.73 110.82
CA GLY A 13 78.56 29.41 111.48
C GLY A 13 77.60 28.49 110.70
N SER A 14 78.00 27.49 109.91
CA SER A 14 78.91 26.34 110.14
C SER A 14 78.27 25.08 110.77
N GLU A 15 77.02 24.75 110.40
CA GLU A 15 76.51 23.37 110.35
C GLU A 15 75.92 23.14 108.95
N ILE A 16 76.43 22.23 108.11
CA ILE A 16 76.25 20.76 108.11
C ILE A 16 74.82 20.35 107.70
N ASN A 17 74.73 19.47 106.69
CA ASN A 17 73.50 18.92 106.13
C ASN A 17 72.50 18.44 107.20
N LYS A 18 71.36 19.13 107.31
CA LYS A 18 70.16 18.69 108.04
C LYS A 18 68.87 18.76 107.21
N MET A 19 69.01 18.89 105.89
CA MET A 19 68.32 17.92 105.03
C MET A 19 69.04 16.60 105.29
N THR A 20 68.37 15.56 105.80
CA THR A 20 69.07 14.31 106.10
C THR A 20 69.69 13.80 104.80
N GLN A 21 70.87 13.18 104.86
CA GLN A 21 71.51 12.65 103.65
C GLN A 21 70.55 11.70 102.91
N VAL A 22 69.76 10.94 103.67
CA VAL A 22 68.59 10.16 103.26
C VAL A 22 67.59 11.01 102.45
N ASP A 23 67.02 12.08 103.02
CA ASP A 23 65.99 12.91 102.37
C ASP A 23 66.50 13.55 101.07
N ARG A 24 67.77 14.00 101.07
CA ARG A 24 68.39 14.54 99.85
C ARG A 24 68.51 13.46 98.77
N THR A 25 69.02 12.28 99.12
CA THR A 25 69.08 11.15 98.18
C THR A 25 67.69 10.65 97.78
N PHE A 26 66.67 10.82 98.62
CA PHE A 26 65.28 10.46 98.32
C PHE A 26 64.68 11.40 97.26
N TYR A 27 64.85 12.72 97.40
CA TYR A 27 64.38 13.67 96.38
C TYR A 27 65.22 13.59 95.10
N GLU A 28 66.54 13.38 95.19
CA GLU A 28 67.38 13.14 94.00
C GLU A 28 66.96 11.83 93.29
N LEU A 29 66.68 10.75 94.02
CA LEU A 29 66.12 9.50 93.48
C LEU A 29 64.73 9.70 92.85
N GLN A 30 63.83 10.42 93.53
CA GLN A 30 62.49 10.74 93.01
C GLN A 30 62.57 11.57 91.73
N ILE A 31 63.50 12.53 91.64
CA ILE A 31 63.76 13.29 90.42
C ILE A 31 64.31 12.38 89.32
N THR A 32 65.17 11.40 89.63
CA THR A 32 65.63 10.44 88.61
C THR A 32 64.52 9.50 88.12
N ASP A 33 63.65 8.97 88.99
CA ASP A 33 62.52 8.14 88.57
C ASP A 33 61.48 8.94 87.77
N LEU A 34 61.14 10.15 88.21
CA LEU A 34 60.24 11.04 87.46
C LEU A 34 60.82 11.40 86.09
N ASN A 35 62.11 11.70 85.98
CA ASN A 35 62.76 11.92 84.68
C ASN A 35 62.82 10.64 83.84
N GLN A 36 63.04 9.46 84.44
CA GLN A 36 63.03 8.20 83.72
C GLN A 36 61.61 7.87 83.20
N LYS A 37 60.57 8.12 84.01
CA LYS A 37 59.16 7.98 83.64
C LYS A 37 58.76 8.97 82.55
N LEU A 38 59.21 10.22 82.64
CA LEU A 38 58.99 11.25 81.62
C LEU A 38 59.71 10.92 80.31
N SER A 39 60.93 10.37 80.37
CA SER A 39 61.66 9.87 79.20
C SER A 39 60.99 8.64 78.57
N ARG A 40 60.47 7.69 79.37
CA ARG A 40 59.63 6.58 78.90
C ARG A 40 58.38 7.10 78.19
N LEU A 41 57.69 8.10 78.76
CA LEU A 41 56.50 8.70 78.15
C LEU A 41 56.83 9.47 76.86
N ARG A 42 57.94 10.21 76.80
CA ARG A 42 58.40 10.88 75.57
C ARG A 42 58.75 9.88 74.47
N SER A 43 59.46 8.80 74.80
CA SER A 43 59.73 7.72 73.85
C SER A 43 58.44 7.01 73.41
N HIS A 44 57.50 6.77 74.33
CA HIS A 44 56.22 6.18 73.95
C HIS A 44 55.41 7.08 73.00
N LEU A 45 55.35 8.39 73.27
CA LEU A 45 54.73 9.36 72.37
C LEU A 45 55.42 9.39 71.00
N ALA A 46 56.75 9.51 70.95
CA ALA A 46 57.49 9.48 69.69
C ALA A 46 57.23 8.19 68.88
N ASN A 47 57.19 7.03 69.54
CA ASN A 47 56.86 5.76 68.89
C ASN A 47 55.39 5.70 68.42
N MET A 48 54.47 6.39 69.10
CA MET A 48 53.06 6.50 68.67
C MET A 48 52.90 7.49 67.52
N ASP A 49 53.63 8.60 67.50
CA ASP A 49 53.67 9.57 66.41
C ASP A 49 54.28 8.94 65.15
N GLU A 50 55.41 8.22 65.28
CA GLU A 50 56.02 7.42 64.20
C GLU A 50 55.05 6.34 63.68
N SER A 51 54.39 5.60 64.57
CA SER A 51 53.36 4.62 64.20
C SER A 51 52.17 5.26 63.48
N ASN A 52 51.76 6.46 63.89
CA ASN A 52 50.67 7.21 63.26
C ASN A 52 51.07 7.70 61.86
N ILE A 53 52.29 8.22 61.69
CA ILE A 53 52.84 8.57 60.37
C ILE A 53 52.89 7.34 59.45
N ILE A 54 53.40 6.20 59.94
CA ILE A 54 53.46 4.93 59.19
C ILE A 54 52.06 4.40 58.83
N LEU A 55 51.04 4.65 59.66
CA LEU A 55 49.66 4.29 59.34
C LEU A 55 49.02 5.26 58.34
N GLN A 56 49.32 6.55 58.41
CA GLN A 56 48.85 7.55 57.44
C GLN A 56 49.45 7.32 56.05
N THR A 57 50.75 7.05 55.94
CA THR A 57 51.36 6.73 54.64
C THR A 57 50.76 5.45 54.06
N LYS A 58 50.62 4.37 54.86
CA LYS A 58 49.99 3.14 54.39
C LYS A 58 48.53 3.32 53.97
N LEU A 59 47.79 4.21 54.61
CA LEU A 59 46.42 4.53 54.20
C LEU A 59 46.40 5.28 52.87
N GLN A 60 47.32 6.24 52.69
CA GLN A 60 47.52 6.93 51.42
C GLN A 60 47.95 5.98 50.29
N ASP A 61 48.90 5.08 50.56
CA ASP A 61 49.37 4.04 49.62
C ASP A 61 48.19 3.16 49.17
N ILE A 62 47.37 2.68 50.11
CA ILE A 62 46.17 1.88 49.86
C ILE A 62 45.12 2.65 49.06
N ASP A 63 44.94 3.94 49.31
CA ASP A 63 43.99 4.77 48.55
C ASP A 63 44.50 5.09 47.13
N THR A 64 45.82 5.25 46.92
CA THR A 64 46.39 5.31 45.57
C THR A 64 46.24 3.99 44.81
N ASP A 65 46.57 2.85 45.43
CA ASP A 65 46.38 1.51 44.86
C ASP A 65 44.90 1.28 44.46
N ARG A 66 43.95 1.71 45.32
CA ARG A 66 42.51 1.67 45.03
C ARG A 66 42.15 2.51 43.80
N THR A 67 42.67 3.73 43.67
CA THR A 67 42.39 4.57 42.50
C THR A 67 42.99 4.01 41.21
N ASP A 68 44.18 3.44 41.25
CA ASP A 68 44.81 2.85 40.07
C ASP A 68 44.13 1.54 39.65
N VAL A 69 43.72 0.69 40.61
CA VAL A 69 42.92 -0.51 40.34
C VAL A 69 41.54 -0.14 39.80
N ALA A 70 40.87 0.88 40.36
CA ALA A 70 39.60 1.37 39.84
C ALA A 70 39.75 1.88 38.40
N ALA A 71 40.71 2.76 38.13
CA ALA A 71 40.95 3.31 36.79
C ALA A 71 41.40 2.24 35.77
N HIS A 72 42.09 1.19 36.21
CA HIS A 72 42.40 0.02 35.38
C HIS A 72 41.13 -0.77 35.04
N LEU A 73 40.26 -1.04 36.01
CA LEU A 73 38.99 -1.75 35.80
C LEU A 73 38.03 -0.93 34.92
N GLU A 74 37.95 0.38 35.10
CA GLU A 74 37.16 1.29 34.25
C GLU A 74 37.66 1.27 32.80
N ARG A 75 38.98 1.38 32.57
CA ARG A 75 39.58 1.23 31.24
C ARG A 75 39.28 -0.13 30.62
N THR A 76 39.44 -1.20 31.39
CA THR A 76 39.13 -2.57 30.94
C THR A 76 37.64 -2.73 30.58
N LEU A 77 36.73 -2.15 31.37
CA LEU A 77 35.29 -2.18 31.07
C LEU A 77 34.92 -1.35 29.84
N ALA A 78 35.54 -0.18 29.65
CA ALA A 78 35.35 0.63 28.45
C ALA A 78 35.85 -0.09 27.18
N GLU A 79 37.05 -0.68 27.22
CA GLU A 79 37.58 -1.52 26.15
C GLU A 79 36.63 -2.69 25.83
N ARG A 80 36.11 -3.39 26.85
CA ARG A 80 35.17 -4.50 26.66
C ARG A 80 33.85 -4.03 26.04
N ASN A 81 33.28 -2.92 26.50
CA ASN A 81 32.08 -2.33 25.91
C ASN A 81 32.30 -1.95 24.44
N ASN A 82 33.44 -1.34 24.11
CA ASN A 82 33.79 -1.02 22.71
C ASN A 82 33.89 -2.30 21.85
N THR A 83 34.50 -3.37 22.36
CA THR A 83 34.53 -4.66 21.63
C THR A 83 33.15 -5.31 21.50
N ILE A 84 32.22 -5.06 22.43
CA ILE A 84 30.82 -5.51 22.32
C ILE A 84 30.12 -4.73 21.21
N THR A 85 30.19 -3.39 21.20
CA THR A 85 29.55 -2.57 20.16
C THR A 85 30.11 -2.87 18.77
N GLU A 86 31.43 -3.04 18.63
CA GLU A 86 32.03 -3.47 17.35
C GLU A 86 31.51 -4.84 16.87
N LEU A 87 31.25 -5.78 17.79
CA LEU A 87 30.73 -7.10 17.45
C LEU A 87 29.23 -7.06 17.14
N GLU A 88 28.46 -6.19 17.80
CA GLU A 88 27.06 -5.93 17.50
C GLU A 88 26.88 -5.27 16.13
N GLU A 89 27.71 -4.27 15.80
CA GLU A 89 27.75 -3.63 14.47
C GLU A 89 28.07 -4.65 13.37
N ARG A 90 29.14 -5.45 13.53
CA ARG A 90 29.49 -6.54 12.59
C ARG A 90 28.39 -7.58 12.46
N LEU A 91 27.67 -7.90 13.54
CA LEU A 91 26.52 -8.82 13.50
C LEU A 91 25.36 -8.22 12.69
N VAL A 92 25.07 -6.93 12.85
CA VAL A 92 24.07 -6.20 12.05
C VAL A 92 24.46 -6.18 10.57
N GLU A 93 25.73 -5.91 10.23
CA GLU A 93 26.23 -5.97 8.84
C GLU A 93 26.09 -7.36 8.24
N ILE A 94 26.55 -8.41 8.93
CA ILE A 94 26.43 -9.81 8.48
C ILE A 94 24.95 -10.23 8.35
N SER A 95 24.08 -9.75 9.23
CA SER A 95 22.63 -9.97 9.16
C SER A 95 22.02 -9.29 7.94
N LYS A 96 22.41 -8.05 7.65
CA LYS A 96 21.99 -7.30 6.46
C LYS A 96 22.42 -8.01 5.17
N VAL A 97 23.69 -8.35 5.01
CA VAL A 97 24.21 -9.05 3.82
C VAL A 97 23.47 -10.38 3.62
N ARG A 98 23.29 -11.18 4.68
CA ARG A 98 22.52 -12.44 4.62
C ARG A 98 21.08 -12.24 4.15
N ASN A 99 20.44 -11.14 4.56
CA ASN A 99 19.06 -10.82 4.15
C ASN A 99 19.00 -10.37 2.67
N GLU A 100 19.99 -9.59 2.22
CA GLU A 100 20.15 -9.19 0.81
C GLU A 100 20.43 -10.40 -0.10
N GLU A 101 21.36 -11.28 0.29
CA GLU A 101 21.63 -12.55 -0.40
C GLU A 101 20.39 -13.44 -0.45
N LYS A 102 19.65 -13.56 0.67
CA LYS A 102 18.40 -14.33 0.73
C LYS A 102 17.33 -13.73 -0.19
N GLN A 103 17.17 -12.41 -0.23
CA GLN A 103 16.25 -11.74 -1.16
C GLN A 103 16.62 -12.04 -2.61
N VAL A 104 17.88 -11.83 -2.99
CA VAL A 104 18.38 -12.11 -4.36
C VAL A 104 18.24 -13.60 -4.73
N ALA A 105 18.39 -14.51 -3.77
CA ALA A 105 18.13 -15.94 -3.98
C ALA A 105 16.63 -16.23 -4.18
N GLN A 106 15.75 -15.61 -3.39
CA GLN A 106 14.30 -15.77 -3.49
C GLN A 106 13.73 -15.16 -4.79
N GLU A 107 14.26 -14.01 -5.22
CA GLU A 107 13.96 -13.41 -6.53
C GLU A 107 14.38 -14.34 -7.67
N LYS A 108 15.60 -14.89 -7.64
CA LYS A 108 16.07 -15.87 -8.63
C LYS A 108 15.23 -17.15 -8.66
N ILE A 109 14.72 -17.61 -7.53
CA ILE A 109 13.79 -18.77 -7.47
C ILE A 109 12.47 -18.41 -8.15
N ALA A 110 11.84 -17.27 -7.81
CA ALA A 110 10.60 -16.84 -8.46
C ALA A 110 10.77 -16.63 -9.98
N ASP A 111 11.93 -16.10 -10.41
CA ASP A 111 12.31 -15.95 -11.81
C ASP A 111 12.40 -17.30 -12.55
N LEU A 112 12.95 -18.32 -11.90
CA LEU A 112 13.08 -19.67 -12.45
C LEU A 112 11.75 -20.43 -12.45
N GLU A 113 10.94 -20.29 -11.40
CA GLU A 113 9.57 -20.83 -11.33
C GLU A 113 8.68 -20.20 -12.42
N GLY A 114 8.79 -18.89 -12.64
CA GLY A 114 8.09 -18.18 -13.72
C GLY A 114 8.51 -18.68 -15.11
N LYS A 115 9.81 -18.85 -15.36
CA LYS A 115 10.35 -19.40 -16.62
C LYS A 115 9.92 -20.86 -16.83
N TYR A 116 9.99 -21.69 -15.78
CA TYR A 116 9.54 -23.08 -15.82
C TYR A 116 8.04 -23.17 -16.12
N LYS A 117 7.21 -22.36 -15.48
CA LYS A 117 5.77 -22.30 -15.74
C LYS A 117 5.47 -21.85 -17.17
N ALA A 118 6.13 -20.80 -17.67
CA ALA A 118 5.95 -20.35 -19.05
C ALA A 118 6.33 -21.44 -20.07
N MET A 119 7.44 -22.15 -19.84
CA MET A 119 7.87 -23.29 -20.67
C MET A 119 6.89 -24.46 -20.59
N HIS A 120 6.39 -24.79 -19.40
CA HIS A 120 5.38 -25.83 -19.18
C HIS A 120 4.07 -25.50 -19.90
N ASP A 121 3.59 -24.26 -19.81
CA ASP A 121 2.34 -23.83 -20.42
C ASP A 121 2.50 -23.75 -21.96
N GLN A 122 3.67 -23.35 -22.47
CA GLN A 122 4.02 -23.44 -23.89
C GLN A 122 3.99 -24.90 -24.39
N LEU A 123 4.71 -25.82 -23.74
CA LEU A 123 4.72 -27.24 -24.12
C LEU A 123 3.34 -27.88 -24.01
N THR A 124 2.55 -27.50 -23.00
CA THR A 124 1.15 -27.92 -22.85
C THR A 124 0.27 -27.40 -24.01
N SER A 125 0.51 -26.19 -24.51
CA SER A 125 -0.18 -25.65 -25.68
C SER A 125 0.22 -26.38 -26.98
N GLU A 126 1.51 -26.74 -27.11
CA GLU A 126 2.02 -27.49 -28.25
C GLU A 126 1.47 -28.92 -28.29
N ILE A 127 1.44 -29.63 -27.14
CA ILE A 127 0.80 -30.95 -27.01
C ILE A 127 -0.68 -30.89 -27.39
N LYS A 128 -1.42 -29.85 -26.97
CA LYS A 128 -2.82 -29.64 -27.36
C LYS A 128 -2.97 -29.41 -28.87
N LEU A 129 -2.09 -28.61 -29.47
CA LEU A 129 -2.08 -28.35 -30.92
C LEU A 129 -1.73 -29.62 -31.73
N LEU A 130 -0.76 -30.42 -31.26
CA LEU A 130 -0.37 -31.69 -31.88
C LEU A 130 -1.49 -32.73 -31.78
N ASN A 131 -2.17 -32.85 -30.63
CA ASN A 131 -3.35 -33.69 -30.49
C ASN A 131 -4.50 -33.22 -31.41
N GLY A 132 -4.71 -31.91 -31.55
CA GLY A 132 -5.69 -31.37 -32.51
C GLY A 132 -5.37 -31.75 -33.96
N LYS A 133 -4.10 -31.65 -34.37
CA LYS A 133 -3.63 -32.10 -35.69
C LYS A 133 -3.77 -33.62 -35.88
N LEU A 134 -3.47 -34.41 -34.85
CA LEU A 134 -3.58 -35.87 -34.89
C LEU A 134 -5.05 -36.31 -35.03
N ASN A 135 -5.96 -35.72 -34.24
CA ASN A 135 -7.39 -35.99 -34.34
C ASN A 135 -7.93 -35.67 -35.74
N SER A 136 -7.54 -34.53 -36.32
CA SER A 136 -7.90 -34.16 -37.69
C SER A 136 -7.33 -35.13 -38.73
N LEU A 137 -6.10 -35.61 -38.56
CA LEU A 137 -5.48 -36.60 -39.44
C LEU A 137 -6.20 -37.97 -39.36
N ASP A 138 -6.60 -38.40 -38.17
CA ASP A 138 -7.40 -39.61 -37.99
C ASP A 138 -8.82 -39.45 -38.54
N GLU A 139 -9.43 -38.26 -38.45
CA GLU A 139 -10.71 -37.97 -39.09
C GLU A 139 -10.58 -38.04 -40.63
N PHE A 140 -9.55 -37.44 -41.22
CA PHE A 140 -9.26 -37.59 -42.66
C PHE A 140 -9.03 -39.05 -43.06
N ARG A 141 -8.38 -39.86 -42.21
CA ARG A 141 -8.18 -41.30 -42.43
C ARG A 141 -9.52 -42.04 -42.45
N ILE A 142 -10.39 -41.78 -41.47
CA ILE A 142 -11.73 -42.37 -41.39
C ILE A 142 -12.59 -41.94 -42.59
N GLN A 143 -12.57 -40.65 -42.97
CA GLN A 143 -13.29 -40.15 -44.15
C GLN A 143 -12.82 -40.81 -45.46
N ARG A 144 -11.50 -40.97 -45.63
CA ARG A 144 -10.90 -41.71 -46.77
C ARG A 144 -11.37 -43.16 -46.79
N ASP A 145 -11.33 -43.86 -45.66
CA ASP A 145 -11.64 -45.29 -45.58
C ASP A 145 -13.15 -45.54 -45.84
N ILE A 146 -14.02 -44.63 -45.38
CA ILE A 146 -15.45 -44.61 -45.73
C ILE A 146 -15.67 -44.32 -47.23
N LEU A 147 -14.87 -43.44 -47.83
CA LEU A 147 -14.99 -43.11 -49.26
C LEU A 147 -14.54 -44.28 -50.16
N LEU A 148 -13.46 -44.98 -49.77
CA LEU A 148 -13.00 -46.19 -50.46
C LEU A 148 -14.04 -47.31 -50.39
N ALA A 149 -14.60 -47.59 -49.21
CA ALA A 149 -15.66 -48.60 -49.07
C ALA A 149 -16.88 -48.29 -49.97
N LYS A 150 -17.30 -47.02 -50.05
CA LYS A 150 -18.38 -46.59 -50.96
C LYS A 150 -18.02 -46.76 -52.44
N PHE A 151 -16.75 -46.65 -52.80
CA PHE A 151 -16.29 -46.86 -54.16
C PHE A 151 -16.27 -48.37 -54.52
N ASP A 152 -15.81 -49.21 -53.60
CA ASP A 152 -15.87 -50.67 -53.73
C ASP A 152 -17.33 -51.17 -53.87
N ASP A 153 -18.25 -50.65 -53.03
CA ASP A 153 -19.70 -50.93 -53.13
C ASP A 153 -20.26 -50.51 -54.51
N GLN A 154 -19.87 -49.35 -55.02
CA GLN A 154 -20.29 -48.86 -56.34
C GLN A 154 -19.71 -49.72 -57.48
N GLU A 155 -18.46 -50.15 -57.42
CA GLU A 155 -17.91 -51.10 -58.40
C GLU A 155 -18.63 -52.45 -58.37
N ILE A 156 -19.07 -52.92 -57.19
CA ILE A 156 -19.87 -54.15 -57.07
C ILE A 156 -21.24 -53.92 -57.74
N GLU A 157 -21.95 -52.85 -57.41
CA GLU A 157 -23.28 -52.55 -57.96
C GLU A 157 -23.24 -52.37 -59.49
N ILE A 158 -22.18 -51.74 -60.03
CA ILE A 158 -21.95 -51.60 -61.48
C ILE A 158 -21.73 -52.97 -62.13
N ARG A 159 -20.90 -53.84 -61.54
CA ARG A 159 -20.65 -55.20 -62.06
C ARG A 159 -21.91 -56.07 -62.02
N GLU A 160 -22.76 -55.94 -61.00
CA GLU A 160 -24.06 -56.61 -60.95
C GLU A 160 -25.03 -56.07 -62.00
N LYS A 161 -25.13 -54.75 -62.18
CA LYS A 161 -25.95 -54.13 -63.24
C LYS A 161 -25.49 -54.55 -64.64
N GLU A 162 -24.18 -54.60 -64.89
CA GLU A 162 -23.62 -55.12 -66.14
C GLU A 162 -23.99 -56.58 -66.38
N LYS A 163 -23.88 -57.44 -65.34
CA LYS A 163 -24.24 -58.85 -65.42
C LYS A 163 -25.72 -59.03 -65.73
N LEU A 164 -26.60 -58.35 -64.98
CA LEU A 164 -28.05 -58.36 -65.20
C LEU A 164 -28.42 -57.84 -66.59
N HIS A 165 -27.71 -56.84 -67.12
CA HIS A 165 -27.93 -56.34 -68.48
C HIS A 165 -27.49 -57.36 -69.55
N LYS A 166 -26.35 -58.04 -69.37
CA LYS A 166 -25.89 -59.13 -70.25
C LYS A 166 -26.86 -60.33 -70.24
N GLU A 167 -27.38 -60.69 -69.07
CA GLU A 167 -28.42 -61.72 -68.92
C GLU A 167 -29.74 -61.28 -69.57
N ALA A 168 -30.16 -60.01 -69.42
CA ALA A 168 -31.35 -59.47 -70.08
C ALA A 168 -31.22 -59.43 -71.61
N LEU A 169 -30.06 -59.06 -72.15
CA LEU A 169 -29.77 -59.12 -73.58
C LEU A 169 -29.83 -60.57 -74.11
N TYR A 170 -29.19 -61.52 -73.44
CA TYR A 170 -29.25 -62.94 -73.81
C TYR A 170 -30.68 -63.48 -73.80
N ASN A 171 -31.47 -63.16 -72.77
CA ASN A 171 -32.87 -63.57 -72.69
C ASN A 171 -33.73 -62.91 -73.78
N MET A 172 -33.44 -61.65 -74.15
CA MET A 172 -34.12 -60.95 -75.25
C MET A 172 -33.76 -61.53 -76.62
N GLU A 173 -32.48 -61.86 -76.87
CA GLU A 173 -32.04 -62.56 -78.07
C GLU A 173 -32.67 -63.96 -78.18
N GLN A 174 -32.70 -64.72 -77.07
CA GLN A 174 -33.36 -66.02 -77.02
C GLN A 174 -34.87 -65.91 -77.30
N ALA A 175 -35.55 -64.95 -76.68
CA ALA A 175 -36.96 -64.68 -76.91
C ALA A 175 -37.22 -64.29 -78.37
N ALA A 176 -36.44 -63.38 -78.95
CA ALA A 176 -36.56 -62.97 -80.35
C ALA A 176 -36.27 -64.12 -81.34
N VAL A 177 -35.33 -65.03 -81.02
CA VAL A 177 -35.08 -66.23 -81.82
C VAL A 177 -36.28 -67.19 -81.80
N VAL A 178 -36.87 -67.42 -80.62
CA VAL A 178 -38.07 -68.26 -80.44
C VAL A 178 -39.30 -67.62 -81.10
N GLU A 179 -39.52 -66.33 -80.90
CA GLU A 179 -40.60 -65.56 -81.52
C GLU A 179 -40.49 -65.58 -83.05
N LYS A 180 -39.31 -65.34 -83.61
CA LYS A 180 -39.06 -65.42 -85.06
C LYS A 180 -39.38 -66.81 -85.64
N ASP A 181 -39.08 -67.90 -84.93
CA ASP A 181 -39.40 -69.26 -85.40
C ASP A 181 -40.85 -69.69 -85.07
N ALA A 182 -41.52 -69.04 -84.10
CA ALA A 182 -42.96 -69.14 -83.91
C ALA A 182 -43.72 -68.38 -85.01
N LEU A 183 -43.29 -67.15 -85.35
CA LEU A 183 -43.86 -66.31 -86.39
C LEU A 183 -43.77 -66.97 -87.78
N LYS A 184 -42.68 -67.70 -88.08
CA LYS A 184 -42.62 -68.53 -89.30
C LYS A 184 -43.74 -69.57 -89.35
N LYS A 185 -43.93 -70.33 -88.27
CA LYS A 185 -45.02 -71.33 -88.17
C LYS A 185 -46.40 -70.68 -88.22
N GLU A 186 -46.53 -69.49 -87.65
CA GLU A 186 -47.77 -68.70 -87.72
C GLU A 186 -48.04 -68.17 -89.14
N VAL A 187 -47.01 -67.79 -89.90
CA VAL A 187 -47.12 -67.40 -91.32
C VAL A 187 -47.46 -68.61 -92.21
N GLU A 188 -46.84 -69.77 -91.97
CA GLU A 188 -47.19 -71.03 -92.63
C GLU A 188 -48.66 -71.42 -92.34
N ALA A 189 -49.07 -71.34 -91.07
CA ALA A 189 -50.46 -71.57 -90.67
C ALA A 189 -51.43 -70.53 -91.23
N LYS A 190 -51.05 -69.25 -91.31
CA LYS A 190 -51.88 -68.18 -91.89
C LYS A 190 -52.00 -68.28 -93.41
N LEU A 191 -51.03 -68.87 -94.12
CA LEU A 191 -51.20 -69.20 -95.55
C LEU A 191 -52.30 -70.25 -95.77
N LEU A 192 -52.31 -71.29 -94.92
CA LEU A 192 -53.39 -72.29 -94.89
C LEU A 192 -54.72 -71.67 -94.45
N GLN A 193 -54.72 -70.85 -93.41
CA GLN A 193 -55.94 -70.20 -92.91
C GLN A 193 -56.53 -69.20 -93.92
N VAL A 194 -55.72 -68.42 -94.64
CA VAL A 194 -56.21 -67.49 -95.67
C VAL A 194 -56.86 -68.22 -96.86
N SER A 195 -56.45 -69.46 -97.13
CA SER A 195 -57.12 -70.29 -98.14
C SER A 195 -58.44 -70.93 -97.64
N GLU A 196 -58.59 -71.19 -96.34
CA GLU A 196 -59.89 -71.53 -95.74
C GLU A 196 -60.81 -70.30 -95.59
N ASP A 197 -60.30 -69.17 -95.13
CA ASP A 197 -61.07 -67.95 -94.85
C ASP A 197 -61.59 -67.26 -96.12
N PHE A 198 -60.97 -67.48 -97.29
CA PHE A 198 -61.60 -67.13 -98.57
C PHE A 198 -62.95 -67.85 -98.78
N THR A 199 -63.04 -69.10 -98.34
CA THR A 199 -64.29 -69.89 -98.34
C THR A 199 -65.24 -69.40 -97.24
N ARG A 200 -64.69 -69.12 -96.05
CA ARG A 200 -65.45 -68.69 -94.87
C ARG A 200 -65.98 -67.26 -94.95
N SER A 201 -65.41 -66.42 -95.82
CA SER A 201 -65.86 -65.05 -96.05
C SER A 201 -67.33 -64.93 -96.48
N SER A 202 -67.99 -66.05 -96.84
CA SER A 202 -69.42 -66.14 -97.13
C SER A 202 -70.32 -66.24 -95.88
N GLU A 203 -69.78 -66.55 -94.69
CA GLU A 203 -70.50 -66.59 -93.39
C GLU A 203 -70.68 -65.19 -92.74
N ILE A 204 -70.58 -64.17 -93.59
CA ILE A 204 -71.11 -62.79 -93.53
C ILE A 204 -72.12 -62.46 -92.40
N ARG A 205 -71.91 -61.26 -91.81
CA ARG A 205 -72.77 -60.41 -90.91
C ARG A 205 -72.51 -60.43 -89.41
N ASN A 206 -72.20 -61.55 -88.75
CA ASN A 206 -72.23 -61.54 -87.27
C ASN A 206 -71.13 -60.66 -86.60
N ALA A 207 -70.06 -60.34 -87.33
CA ALA A 207 -68.97 -59.47 -86.88
C ALA A 207 -69.32 -57.97 -86.69
N GLY A 208 -70.60 -57.59 -86.64
CA GLY A 208 -71.05 -56.20 -86.42
C GLY A 208 -70.97 -55.78 -84.96
N TYR A 209 -71.70 -56.48 -84.08
CA TYR A 209 -71.92 -56.10 -82.68
C TYR A 209 -70.63 -56.16 -81.83
N THR A 210 -69.81 -57.20 -82.00
CA THR A 210 -68.55 -57.37 -81.25
C THR A 210 -67.59 -56.20 -81.48
N ARG A 211 -67.53 -55.65 -82.70
CA ARG A 211 -66.73 -54.46 -83.03
C ARG A 211 -67.28 -53.16 -82.45
N ARG A 212 -68.48 -53.14 -81.88
CA ARG A 212 -68.97 -52.00 -81.07
C ARG A 212 -68.49 -52.14 -79.62
N LEU A 213 -68.80 -53.27 -78.98
CA LEU A 213 -68.40 -53.56 -77.60
C LEU A 213 -66.89 -53.42 -77.36
N ILE A 214 -66.05 -53.90 -78.29
CA ILE A 214 -64.58 -53.75 -78.20
C ILE A 214 -64.16 -52.27 -78.16
N ARG A 215 -64.80 -51.38 -78.95
CA ARG A 215 -64.45 -49.95 -78.97
C ARG A 215 -64.92 -49.22 -77.72
N GLU A 216 -66.10 -49.56 -77.21
CA GLU A 216 -66.62 -49.00 -75.95
C GLU A 216 -65.78 -49.46 -74.75
N ASN A 217 -65.33 -50.72 -74.74
CA ASN A 217 -64.45 -51.26 -73.70
C ASN A 217 -63.03 -50.64 -73.74
N ILE A 218 -62.44 -50.46 -74.93
CA ILE A 218 -61.15 -49.75 -75.11
C ILE A 218 -61.25 -48.29 -74.65
N ALA A 219 -62.37 -47.61 -74.91
CA ALA A 219 -62.59 -46.25 -74.43
C ALA A 219 -62.63 -46.17 -72.90
N LEU A 220 -63.39 -47.07 -72.25
CA LEU A 220 -63.46 -47.18 -70.79
C LEU A 220 -62.10 -47.53 -70.16
N GLN A 221 -61.34 -48.46 -70.75
CA GLN A 221 -60.01 -48.80 -70.28
C GLN A 221 -59.08 -47.57 -70.32
N LYS A 222 -59.08 -46.82 -71.42
CA LYS A 222 -58.29 -45.59 -71.55
C LYS A 222 -58.69 -44.53 -70.51
N GLU A 223 -59.97 -44.42 -70.17
CA GLU A 223 -60.46 -43.52 -69.13
C GLU A 223 -60.00 -43.95 -67.72
N ILE A 224 -60.07 -45.26 -67.43
CA ILE A 224 -59.51 -45.86 -66.21
C ILE A 224 -58.00 -45.62 -66.11
N ASP A 225 -57.25 -45.82 -67.20
CA ASP A 225 -55.80 -45.59 -67.24
C ASP A 225 -55.45 -44.13 -66.96
N MET A 226 -56.24 -43.17 -67.50
CA MET A 226 -56.08 -41.75 -67.20
C MET A 226 -56.39 -41.42 -65.73
N LEU A 227 -57.43 -42.00 -65.14
CA LEU A 227 -57.78 -41.82 -63.73
C LEU A 227 -56.69 -42.41 -62.81
N VAL A 228 -56.20 -43.61 -63.09
CA VAL A 228 -55.09 -44.25 -62.34
C VAL A 228 -53.81 -43.43 -62.46
N MET A 229 -53.48 -42.91 -63.64
CA MET A 229 -52.33 -42.02 -63.83
C MET A 229 -52.51 -40.67 -63.10
N SER A 230 -53.72 -40.13 -63.03
CA SER A 230 -54.04 -38.93 -62.25
C SER A 230 -53.86 -39.17 -60.74
N GLN A 231 -54.42 -40.27 -60.21
CA GLN A 231 -54.30 -40.61 -58.79
C GLN A 231 -52.85 -40.91 -58.37
N ILE A 232 -52.05 -41.52 -59.24
CA ILE A 232 -50.62 -41.72 -59.00
C ILE A 232 -49.87 -40.38 -58.94
N LYS A 233 -50.15 -39.43 -59.85
CA LYS A 233 -49.59 -38.06 -59.78
C LYS A 233 -50.00 -37.36 -58.49
N LEU A 234 -51.27 -37.44 -58.10
CA LEU A 234 -51.78 -36.81 -56.88
C LEU A 234 -51.13 -37.40 -55.62
N GLN A 235 -50.96 -38.73 -55.56
CA GLN A 235 -50.24 -39.40 -54.47
C GLN A 235 -48.76 -39.00 -54.41
N GLN A 236 -48.10 -38.83 -55.55
CA GLN A 236 -46.72 -38.31 -55.62
C GLN A 236 -46.63 -36.88 -55.10
N MET A 237 -47.57 -36.00 -55.46
CA MET A 237 -47.62 -34.62 -54.96
C MET A 237 -47.91 -34.55 -53.46
N TYR A 238 -48.84 -35.36 -52.95
CA TYR A 238 -49.10 -35.48 -51.52
C TYR A 238 -47.86 -35.96 -50.75
N ASN A 239 -47.16 -36.99 -51.25
CA ASN A 239 -45.94 -37.51 -50.62
C ASN A 239 -44.83 -36.44 -50.57
N ASN A 240 -44.60 -35.74 -51.68
CA ASN A 240 -43.62 -34.64 -51.79
C ASN A 240 -43.96 -33.50 -50.82
N GLN A 241 -45.22 -33.06 -50.76
CA GLN A 241 -45.64 -32.01 -49.84
C GLN A 241 -45.52 -32.42 -48.36
N LYS A 242 -45.77 -33.71 -48.06
CA LYS A 242 -45.57 -34.30 -46.72
C LYS A 242 -44.09 -34.40 -46.34
N GLU A 243 -43.19 -34.57 -47.30
CA GLU A 243 -41.75 -34.56 -47.11
C GLU A 243 -41.23 -33.14 -46.85
N LYS A 244 -41.60 -32.17 -47.69
CA LYS A 244 -41.33 -30.74 -47.47
C LYS A 244 -41.82 -30.25 -46.10
N HIS A 245 -43.01 -30.67 -45.66
CA HIS A 245 -43.53 -30.29 -44.35
C HIS A 245 -42.67 -30.83 -43.18
N LYS A 246 -42.14 -32.05 -43.29
CA LYS A 246 -41.16 -32.57 -42.32
C LYS A 246 -39.87 -31.76 -42.31
N GLU A 247 -39.35 -31.43 -43.49
CA GLU A 247 -38.13 -30.63 -43.62
C GLU A 247 -38.30 -29.25 -42.96
N ILE A 248 -39.40 -28.56 -43.24
CA ILE A 248 -39.75 -27.28 -42.60
C ILE A 248 -39.86 -27.43 -41.08
N MET A 249 -40.44 -28.52 -40.55
CA MET A 249 -40.47 -28.80 -39.11
C MET A 249 -39.06 -28.96 -38.50
N VAL A 250 -38.14 -29.62 -39.20
CA VAL A 250 -36.75 -29.79 -38.75
C VAL A 250 -36.00 -28.46 -38.77
N GLN A 251 -36.14 -27.69 -39.86
CA GLN A 251 -35.55 -26.34 -39.98
C GLN A 251 -36.08 -25.41 -38.88
N TYR A 252 -37.39 -25.42 -38.60
CA TYR A 252 -38.00 -24.64 -37.52
C TYR A 252 -37.46 -25.03 -36.14
N SER A 253 -37.30 -26.34 -35.87
CA SER A 253 -36.74 -26.82 -34.60
C SER A 253 -35.28 -26.38 -34.41
N ALA A 254 -34.46 -26.42 -35.46
CA ALA A 254 -33.09 -25.92 -35.43
C ALA A 254 -33.04 -24.39 -35.20
N LEU A 255 -33.91 -23.64 -35.87
CA LEU A 255 -33.99 -22.18 -35.72
C LEU A 255 -34.45 -21.78 -34.31
N ASP A 256 -35.39 -22.51 -33.70
CA ASP A 256 -35.80 -22.29 -32.31
C ASP A 256 -34.66 -22.57 -31.31
N GLN A 257 -33.88 -23.62 -31.52
CA GLN A 257 -32.69 -23.91 -30.72
C GLN A 257 -31.67 -22.76 -30.79
N ILE A 258 -31.34 -22.29 -32.00
CA ILE A 258 -30.42 -21.15 -32.22
C ILE A 258 -30.96 -19.87 -31.56
N LYS A 259 -32.27 -19.58 -31.68
CA LYS A 259 -32.93 -18.46 -31.00
C LYS A 259 -32.77 -18.54 -29.48
N ASN A 260 -33.01 -19.72 -28.91
CA ASN A 260 -32.92 -19.94 -27.46
C ASN A 260 -31.47 -19.84 -26.94
N GLU A 261 -30.48 -20.28 -27.72
CA GLU A 261 -29.06 -20.06 -27.41
C GLU A 261 -28.66 -18.58 -27.50
N LEU A 262 -29.11 -17.86 -28.54
CA LEU A 262 -28.87 -16.43 -28.71
C LEU A 262 -29.45 -15.62 -27.55
N VAL A 263 -30.67 -15.94 -27.10
CA VAL A 263 -31.30 -15.32 -25.92
C VAL A 263 -30.50 -15.60 -24.65
N ARG A 264 -30.06 -16.85 -24.41
CA ARG A 264 -29.19 -17.18 -23.25
C ARG A 264 -27.85 -16.44 -23.30
N ASN A 265 -27.23 -16.33 -24.48
CA ASN A 265 -25.98 -15.60 -24.68
C ASN A 265 -26.17 -14.10 -24.41
N SER A 266 -27.25 -13.51 -24.92
CA SER A 266 -27.63 -12.11 -24.66
C SER A 266 -27.84 -11.85 -23.16
N ILE A 267 -28.63 -12.66 -22.46
CA ILE A 267 -28.83 -12.56 -21.00
C ILE A 267 -27.51 -12.67 -20.23
N ASN A 268 -26.60 -13.54 -20.65
CA ASN A 268 -25.28 -13.66 -20.03
C ASN A 268 -24.40 -12.41 -20.30
N LYS A 269 -24.45 -11.83 -21.50
CA LYS A 269 -23.77 -10.55 -21.79
C LYS A 269 -24.32 -9.40 -20.96
N ILE A 270 -25.64 -9.30 -20.82
CA ILE A 270 -26.31 -8.29 -19.99
C ILE A 270 -25.83 -8.39 -18.54
N LYS A 271 -25.84 -9.59 -17.94
CA LYS A 271 -25.33 -9.81 -16.57
C LYS A 271 -23.85 -9.46 -16.40
N ILE A 272 -23.03 -9.67 -17.42
CA ILE A 272 -21.62 -9.26 -17.41
C ILE A 272 -21.52 -7.72 -17.42
N ILE A 273 -22.30 -7.05 -18.27
CA ILE A 273 -22.35 -5.57 -18.34
C ILE A 273 -22.84 -4.99 -17.00
N GLU A 274 -23.95 -5.47 -16.45
CA GLU A 274 -24.48 -5.08 -15.13
C GLU A 274 -23.43 -5.22 -14.02
N SER A 275 -22.68 -6.33 -14.01
CA SER A 275 -21.59 -6.57 -13.07
C SER A 275 -20.43 -5.58 -13.25
N LEU A 276 -20.01 -5.31 -14.50
CA LEU A 276 -18.97 -4.31 -14.77
C LEU A 276 -19.41 -2.90 -14.37
N THR A 277 -20.63 -2.48 -14.71
CA THR A 277 -21.21 -1.18 -14.30
C THR A 277 -21.25 -1.05 -12.79
N THR A 278 -21.76 -2.07 -12.09
CA THR A 278 -21.82 -2.09 -10.61
C THR A 278 -20.41 -1.98 -9.99
N ASN A 279 -19.40 -2.59 -10.60
CA ASN A 279 -18.01 -2.51 -10.13
C ASN A 279 -17.36 -1.16 -10.45
N TYR A 280 -17.68 -0.56 -11.59
CA TYR A 280 -17.25 0.79 -11.97
C TYR A 280 -17.86 1.85 -11.04
N GLU A 281 -19.14 1.76 -10.69
CA GLU A 281 -19.79 2.64 -9.71
C GLU A 281 -19.12 2.54 -8.33
N LYS A 282 -18.88 1.31 -7.83
CA LYS A 282 -18.13 1.09 -6.58
C LYS A 282 -16.73 1.70 -6.62
N LEU A 283 -16.04 1.63 -7.76
CA LEU A 283 -14.72 2.23 -7.94
C LEU A 283 -14.80 3.76 -8.00
N LYS A 284 -15.81 4.32 -8.66
CA LYS A 284 -16.10 5.77 -8.70
C LYS A 284 -16.39 6.33 -7.31
N CYS A 285 -17.18 5.63 -6.49
CA CYS A 285 -17.41 6.00 -5.09
C CYS A 285 -16.11 6.03 -4.28
N LYS A 286 -15.28 4.98 -4.38
CA LYS A 286 -13.96 4.93 -3.71
C LYS A 286 -13.00 6.03 -4.19
N TYR A 287 -13.07 6.42 -5.46
CA TYR A 287 -12.27 7.52 -5.99
C TYR A 287 -12.71 8.88 -5.40
N VAL A 288 -14.02 9.11 -5.27
CA VAL A 288 -14.55 10.31 -4.59
C VAL A 288 -14.16 10.32 -3.10
N GLU A 289 -14.23 9.17 -2.42
CA GLU A 289 -13.79 9.01 -1.03
C GLU A 289 -12.29 9.31 -0.87
N ALA A 290 -11.44 8.79 -1.77
CA ALA A 290 -10.01 9.09 -1.78
C ALA A 290 -9.70 10.57 -2.04
N LEU A 291 -10.48 11.26 -2.88
CA LEU A 291 -10.37 12.71 -3.07
C LEU A 291 -10.78 13.51 -1.82
N GLN A 292 -11.77 13.03 -1.05
CA GLN A 292 -12.15 13.65 0.22
C GLN A 292 -11.05 13.48 1.27
N TYR A 293 -10.48 12.28 1.42
CA TYR A 293 -9.33 12.05 2.30
C TYR A 293 -8.11 12.88 1.91
N ARG A 294 -7.83 13.00 0.60
CA ARG A 294 -6.74 13.84 0.09
C ARG A 294 -6.95 15.31 0.48
N ARG A 295 -8.15 15.86 0.28
CA ARG A 295 -8.46 17.25 0.65
C ARG A 295 -8.31 17.46 2.16
N ALA A 296 -8.84 16.56 2.99
CA ALA A 296 -8.71 16.64 4.44
C ALA A 296 -7.25 16.58 4.91
N TYR A 297 -6.40 15.83 4.21
CA TYR A 297 -4.96 15.79 4.46
C TYR A 297 -4.27 17.11 4.05
N GLU A 298 -4.63 17.68 2.89
CA GLU A 298 -4.12 18.98 2.43
C GLU A 298 -4.55 20.12 3.39
N GLU A 299 -5.81 20.13 3.84
CA GLU A 299 -6.33 21.06 4.87
C GLU A 299 -5.59 20.91 6.22
N GLN A 300 -5.33 19.68 6.69
CA GLN A 300 -4.54 19.44 7.90
C GLN A 300 -3.09 19.92 7.73
N GLN A 301 -2.48 19.70 6.56
CA GLN A 301 -1.11 20.13 6.28
C GLN A 301 -0.97 21.67 6.27
N GLU A 302 -1.99 22.41 5.84
CA GLU A 302 -2.05 23.87 5.99
C GLU A 302 -2.21 24.30 7.46
N ALA A 303 -3.07 23.62 8.22
CA ALA A 303 -3.24 23.89 9.65
C ALA A 303 -1.95 23.66 10.46
N ASP A 304 -1.22 22.58 10.18
CA ASP A 304 0.07 22.28 10.80
C ASP A 304 1.12 23.35 10.46
N GLN A 305 1.19 23.81 9.21
CA GLN A 305 2.08 24.91 8.81
C GLN A 305 1.79 26.22 9.56
N LEU A 306 0.52 26.55 9.80
CA LEU A 306 0.11 27.72 10.58
C LEU A 306 0.49 27.60 12.06
N ILE A 307 0.33 26.40 12.65
CA ILE A 307 0.77 26.10 14.01
C ILE A 307 2.30 26.24 14.10
N ASP A 308 3.03 25.73 13.11
CA ASP A 308 4.49 25.75 13.07
C ASP A 308 5.05 27.17 12.91
N ALA A 309 4.40 28.02 12.10
CA ALA A 309 4.70 29.45 12.00
C ALA A 309 4.48 30.18 13.33
N ARG A 310 3.37 29.89 14.02
CA ARG A 310 3.07 30.44 15.35
C ARG A 310 4.06 29.97 16.42
N ASN A 311 4.52 28.73 16.36
CA ASN A 311 5.55 28.18 17.24
C ASN A 311 6.91 28.84 17.00
N LYS A 312 7.27 29.14 15.74
CA LYS A 312 8.50 29.86 15.38
C LYS A 312 8.50 31.31 15.91
N ASP A 313 7.38 32.03 15.80
CA ASP A 313 7.18 33.35 16.41
C ASP A 313 7.25 33.31 17.96
N ALA A 314 6.56 32.35 18.58
CA ALA A 314 6.61 32.16 20.03
C ALA A 314 8.05 31.86 20.53
N ALA A 315 8.79 31.00 19.83
CA ALA A 315 10.20 30.72 20.13
C ALA A 315 11.09 31.96 19.92
N GLY A 316 10.80 32.81 18.94
CA GLY A 316 11.45 34.12 18.76
C GLY A 316 11.22 35.06 19.94
N LYS A 317 9.97 35.13 20.43
CA LYS A 317 9.59 35.91 21.62
C LYS A 317 10.22 35.38 22.91
N ILE A 318 10.33 34.07 23.08
CA ILE A 318 11.06 33.46 24.20
C ILE A 318 12.54 33.86 24.12
N LYS A 319 13.20 33.73 22.96
CA LYS A 319 14.61 34.11 22.78
C LYS A 319 14.90 35.60 23.06
N SER A 320 13.99 36.51 22.70
CA SER A 320 14.16 37.94 23.02
C SER A 320 13.92 38.24 24.50
N LEU A 321 12.99 37.54 25.16
CA LEU A 321 12.79 37.62 26.61
C LEU A 321 14.00 37.07 27.39
N CYS A 322 14.58 35.93 26.98
CA CYS A 322 15.80 35.38 27.58
C CYS A 322 16.95 36.40 27.54
N ARG A 323 17.24 36.98 26.37
CA ARG A 323 18.26 38.04 26.22
C ARG A 323 18.01 39.25 27.11
N ARG A 324 16.75 39.65 27.30
CA ARG A 324 16.39 40.75 28.20
C ARG A 324 16.65 40.38 29.66
N ILE A 325 16.32 39.16 30.07
CA ILE A 325 16.60 38.65 31.42
C ILE A 325 18.12 38.55 31.64
N GLU A 326 18.88 38.02 30.68
CA GLU A 326 20.34 37.94 30.71
C GLU A 326 20.96 39.33 30.96
N ASN A 327 20.59 40.33 30.16
CA ASN A 327 21.01 41.72 30.35
C ASN A 327 20.65 42.25 31.75
N GLN A 328 19.40 42.06 32.20
CA GLN A 328 18.97 42.51 33.53
C GLN A 328 19.72 41.79 34.67
N THR A 329 20.12 40.53 34.51
CA THR A 329 20.99 39.86 35.51
C THR A 329 22.43 40.38 35.46
N LEU A 330 22.91 40.89 34.33
CA LEU A 330 24.24 41.48 34.20
C LEU A 330 24.25 42.87 34.86
N GLU A 331 23.27 43.72 34.54
CA GLU A 331 23.04 45.01 35.19
C GLU A 331 22.88 44.85 36.71
N LYS A 332 22.10 43.86 37.16
CA LYS A 332 21.94 43.54 38.59
C LYS A 332 23.27 43.20 39.25
N ARG A 333 24.09 42.31 38.65
CA ARG A 333 25.42 41.96 39.19
C ARG A 333 26.38 43.16 39.22
N GLN A 334 26.29 44.07 38.24
CA GLN A 334 27.08 45.31 38.24
C GLN A 334 26.67 46.24 39.39
N LEU A 335 25.37 46.42 39.61
CA LEU A 335 24.85 47.22 40.72
C LEU A 335 25.16 46.59 42.09
N GLU A 336 25.14 45.26 42.19
CA GLU A 336 25.57 44.53 43.40
C GLU A 336 27.06 44.75 43.68
N ALA A 337 27.94 44.60 42.68
CA ALA A 337 29.38 44.87 42.85
C ALA A 337 29.69 46.34 43.22
N ILE A 338 28.94 47.30 42.68
CA ILE A 338 29.05 48.73 43.05
C ILE A 338 28.54 48.97 44.48
N HIS A 339 27.47 48.28 44.90
CA HIS A 339 26.98 48.35 46.27
C HIS A 339 27.98 47.76 47.28
N ASP A 340 28.55 46.59 46.99
CA ASP A 340 29.59 45.96 47.80
C ASP A 340 30.83 46.86 47.93
N GLN A 341 31.24 47.52 46.83
CA GLN A 341 32.31 48.52 46.86
C GLN A 341 31.95 49.71 47.77
N HIS A 342 30.73 50.23 47.68
CA HIS A 342 30.27 51.32 48.55
C HIS A 342 30.14 50.92 50.03
N GLU A 343 29.66 49.72 50.35
CA GLU A 343 29.66 49.22 51.74
C GLU A 343 31.08 49.03 52.27
N SER A 344 32.01 48.51 51.45
CA SER A 344 33.42 48.40 51.85
C SER A 344 34.04 49.76 52.18
N GLU A 345 33.71 50.82 51.42
CA GLU A 345 34.16 52.18 51.68
C GLU A 345 33.46 52.79 52.91
N ILE A 346 32.17 52.54 53.11
CA ILE A 346 31.44 52.96 54.33
C ILE A 346 32.05 52.29 55.58
N LEU A 347 32.41 51.02 55.51
CA LEU A 347 33.11 50.31 56.59
C LEU A 347 34.52 50.89 56.83
N ARG A 348 35.29 51.16 55.77
CA ARG A 348 36.60 51.84 55.86
C ARG A 348 36.46 53.20 56.54
N LEU A 349 35.54 54.05 56.07
CA LEU A 349 35.28 55.39 56.62
C LEU A 349 34.83 55.34 58.10
N ARG A 350 34.00 54.37 58.49
CA ARG A 350 33.63 54.13 59.90
C ARG A 350 34.83 53.76 60.77
N GLY A 351 35.80 53.01 60.22
CA GLY A 351 37.07 52.71 60.87
C GLY A 351 37.84 53.97 61.25
N ILE A 352 38.13 54.84 60.27
CA ILE A 352 38.86 56.11 60.49
C ILE A 352 38.12 56.99 61.50
N ILE A 353 36.80 57.11 61.39
CA ILE A 353 35.99 57.92 62.31
C ILE A 353 36.11 57.38 63.74
N GLN A 354 36.21 56.07 63.91
CA GLN A 354 36.44 55.43 65.20
C GLN A 354 37.89 55.61 65.70
N GLU A 355 38.90 55.62 64.84
CA GLU A 355 40.31 55.92 65.19
C GLU A 355 40.51 57.39 65.59
N ILE A 356 39.96 58.33 64.82
CA ILE A 356 39.92 59.77 65.14
C ILE A 356 39.20 59.99 66.48
N LYS A 357 38.09 59.29 66.71
CA LYS A 357 37.33 59.35 67.97
C LYS A 357 38.08 58.74 69.16
N VAL A 358 38.97 57.77 68.94
CA VAL A 358 39.86 57.23 69.98
C VAL A 358 40.98 58.22 70.27
N THR A 359 41.74 58.67 69.27
CA THR A 359 42.83 59.65 69.47
C THR A 359 42.35 60.97 70.09
N VAL A 360 41.18 61.50 69.68
CA VAL A 360 40.56 62.67 70.32
C VAL A 360 40.11 62.38 71.76
N ARG A 361 39.59 61.18 72.06
CA ARG A 361 39.26 60.78 73.43
C ARG A 361 40.53 60.73 74.30
N ASP A 362 41.58 60.11 73.79
CA ASP A 362 42.83 59.91 74.54
C ASP A 362 43.53 61.25 74.80
N ALA A 363 43.42 62.21 73.87
CA ALA A 363 43.81 63.60 74.08
C ALA A 363 43.02 64.27 75.22
N ILE A 364 41.69 64.07 75.28
CA ILE A 364 40.84 64.60 76.36
C ILE A 364 41.17 63.94 77.70
N VAL A 365 41.37 62.61 77.73
CA VAL A 365 41.74 61.86 78.95
C VAL A 365 43.12 62.30 79.45
N SER A 366 44.11 62.42 78.58
CA SER A 366 45.44 62.98 78.90
C SER A 366 45.31 64.37 79.52
N GLN A 367 44.54 65.27 78.89
CA GLN A 367 44.31 66.62 79.42
C GLN A 367 43.57 66.63 80.78
N GLN A 368 42.71 65.65 81.07
CA GLN A 368 42.05 65.49 82.38
C GLN A 368 42.99 64.92 83.44
N CYS A 369 43.76 63.87 83.12
CA CYS A 369 44.78 63.31 84.01
C CYS A 369 45.79 64.37 84.45
N ILE A 370 46.24 65.22 83.52
CA ILE A 370 47.23 66.28 83.78
C ILE A 370 46.65 67.43 84.63
N LYS A 371 45.31 67.62 84.67
CA LYS A 371 44.66 68.54 85.62
C LYS A 371 44.54 67.94 87.02
N LEU A 372 44.18 66.66 87.10
CA LEU A 372 43.96 65.96 88.37
C LEU A 372 45.25 65.55 89.08
N PHE A 373 46.38 65.41 88.36
CA PHE A 373 47.64 64.96 88.96
C PHE A 373 48.26 65.98 89.93
N PRO A 374 48.37 67.30 89.60
CA PRO A 374 48.80 68.31 90.58
C PRO A 374 47.81 68.46 91.74
N GLN A 375 46.50 68.44 91.47
CA GLN A 375 45.48 68.55 92.52
C GLN A 375 45.56 67.41 93.55
N ARG A 376 45.85 66.19 93.11
CA ARG A 376 46.09 65.05 94.01
C ARG A 376 47.40 65.14 94.80
N LEU A 377 48.39 65.90 94.33
CA LEU A 377 49.61 66.18 95.09
C LEU A 377 49.36 67.24 96.16
N GLU A 378 48.59 68.29 95.82
CA GLU A 378 48.10 69.30 96.78
C GLU A 378 47.22 68.64 97.88
N GLU A 379 46.28 67.76 97.50
CA GLU A 379 45.42 67.00 98.43
C GLU A 379 46.19 66.00 99.32
N ALA A 380 47.35 65.51 98.86
CA ALA A 380 48.16 64.53 99.60
C ALA A 380 49.16 65.15 100.59
N ASN A 381 49.55 66.42 100.41
CA ASN A 381 50.38 67.20 101.34
C ASN A 381 51.71 66.53 101.74
N VAL A 382 52.45 65.97 100.76
CA VAL A 382 53.64 65.12 100.99
C VAL A 382 54.99 65.84 100.80
N GLU A 383 55.08 66.83 99.92
CA GLU A 383 56.35 67.41 99.45
C GLU A 383 56.35 68.95 99.45
N PRO A 384 57.53 69.61 99.56
CA PRO A 384 57.62 71.07 99.66
C PRO A 384 57.18 71.79 98.37
N GLN A 385 56.65 73.01 98.53
CA GLN A 385 56.00 73.82 97.49
C GLN A 385 56.76 73.87 96.15
N GLU A 386 58.09 74.02 96.20
CA GLU A 386 58.98 74.14 95.04
C GLU A 386 58.91 72.89 94.13
N VAL A 387 58.80 71.70 94.71
CA VAL A 387 58.70 70.42 93.97
C VAL A 387 57.32 70.28 93.31
N ILE A 388 56.27 70.83 93.93
CA ILE A 388 54.92 70.83 93.35
C ILE A 388 54.89 71.69 92.08
N ASP A 389 55.55 72.85 92.07
CA ASP A 389 55.64 73.70 90.87
C ASP A 389 56.63 73.14 89.82
N GLU A 390 57.73 72.46 90.21
CA GLU A 390 58.57 71.71 89.25
C GLU A 390 57.79 70.58 88.56
N VAL A 391 57.09 69.73 89.32
CA VAL A 391 56.25 68.64 88.78
C VAL A 391 55.09 69.18 87.93
N ARG A 392 54.60 70.38 88.22
CA ARG A 392 53.59 71.09 87.43
C ARG A 392 54.14 71.58 86.09
N GLU A 393 55.33 72.17 86.06
CA GLU A 393 56.02 72.51 84.81
C GLU A 393 56.38 71.25 84.00
N GLU A 394 56.88 70.19 84.63
CA GLU A 394 57.12 68.91 83.94
C GLU A 394 55.81 68.35 83.35
N ALA A 395 54.70 68.35 84.10
CA ALA A 395 53.40 67.91 83.60
C ALA A 395 52.87 68.79 82.45
N ILE A 396 53.12 70.10 82.48
CA ILE A 396 52.80 71.04 81.39
C ILE A 396 53.66 70.76 80.15
N ASN A 397 54.94 70.44 80.32
CA ASN A 397 55.85 70.17 79.21
C ASN A 397 55.62 68.77 78.61
N MET A 398 55.30 67.76 79.43
CA MET A 398 54.80 66.46 78.99
C MET A 398 53.46 66.58 78.25
N ASN A 399 52.58 67.51 78.65
CA ASN A 399 51.35 67.81 77.90
C ASN A 399 51.66 68.37 76.50
N LYS A 400 52.63 69.29 76.38
CA LYS A 400 53.07 69.83 75.08
C LYS A 400 53.57 68.71 74.15
N MET A 401 54.38 67.77 74.66
CA MET A 401 54.89 66.63 73.90
C MET A 401 53.77 65.62 73.54
N ALA A 402 52.99 65.17 74.51
CA ALA A 402 51.87 64.25 74.25
C ALA A 402 50.86 64.87 73.26
N ARG A 403 50.66 66.19 73.30
CA ARG A 403 49.83 66.92 72.32
C ARG A 403 50.49 67.00 70.94
N SER A 404 51.80 67.18 70.80
CA SER A 404 52.45 67.12 69.49
C SER A 404 52.38 65.71 68.90
N ASP A 405 52.50 64.67 69.72
CA ASP A 405 52.42 63.28 69.29
C ASP A 405 50.98 62.90 68.88
N LEU A 406 49.98 63.29 69.67
CA LEU A 406 48.56 63.13 69.33
C LEU A 406 48.14 63.94 68.09
N LEU A 407 48.69 65.14 67.91
CA LEU A 407 48.42 65.95 66.72
C LEU A 407 49.18 65.43 65.49
N SER A 408 50.37 64.84 65.67
CA SER A 408 51.10 64.13 64.61
C SER A 408 50.39 62.84 64.20
N THR A 409 49.92 62.02 65.14
CA THR A 409 49.12 60.81 64.81
C THR A 409 47.81 61.16 64.13
N LEU A 410 47.07 62.18 64.60
CA LEU A 410 45.87 62.68 63.92
C LEU A 410 46.20 63.20 62.51
N MET A 411 47.28 63.96 62.35
CA MET A 411 47.73 64.45 61.04
C MET A 411 48.14 63.30 60.12
N ASN A 412 48.79 62.26 60.64
CA ASN A 412 49.18 61.08 59.88
C ASN A 412 47.94 60.29 59.42
N ILE A 413 46.97 60.05 60.31
CA ILE A 413 45.69 59.39 59.97
C ILE A 413 44.96 60.16 58.87
N VAL A 414 44.87 61.48 58.95
CA VAL A 414 44.24 62.30 57.91
C VAL A 414 45.06 62.31 56.61
N SER A 415 46.38 62.37 56.70
CA SER A 415 47.28 62.47 55.53
C SER A 415 47.36 61.17 54.74
N SER A 416 47.51 60.01 55.40
CA SER A 416 47.47 58.71 54.73
C SER A 416 46.14 58.52 54.02
N HIS A 417 45.04 58.89 54.68
CA HIS A 417 43.71 58.74 54.10
C HIS A 417 43.45 59.70 52.94
N SER A 418 44.03 60.92 52.96
CA SER A 418 43.95 61.86 51.85
C SER A 418 44.68 61.37 50.58
N ALA A 419 45.72 60.55 50.74
CA ALA A 419 46.46 59.94 49.64
C ALA A 419 45.74 58.72 49.04
N GLU A 420 44.90 58.04 49.84
CA GLU A 420 44.09 56.89 49.44
C GLU A 420 42.64 57.24 49.00
N LEU A 421 42.39 58.43 48.47
CA LEU A 421 41.09 58.74 47.86
C LEU A 421 40.93 57.93 46.56
N PRO A 422 39.95 57.00 46.46
CA PRO A 422 39.61 56.41 45.16
C PRO A 422 39.04 57.51 44.26
N ARG A 423 39.33 57.47 42.96
CA ARG A 423 38.58 58.29 42.00
C ARG A 423 37.12 57.83 42.05
N THR A 424 36.22 58.71 42.48
CA THR A 424 34.79 58.40 42.50
C THR A 424 34.30 58.22 41.06
N PRO A 425 33.49 57.19 40.76
CA PRO A 425 33.09 56.87 39.37
C PRO A 425 32.32 58.02 38.70
N SER A 426 31.74 58.94 39.47
CA SER A 426 31.16 60.21 39.01
C SER A 426 32.11 61.08 38.18
N LEU A 427 33.43 61.01 38.38
CA LEU A 427 34.43 61.70 37.56
C LEU A 427 34.78 60.92 36.29
N GLU A 428 34.75 59.58 36.34
CA GLU A 428 34.99 58.74 35.17
C GLU A 428 33.82 58.79 34.18
N THR A 429 32.57 58.90 34.68
CA THR A 429 31.39 59.16 33.85
C THR A 429 31.55 60.45 33.05
N ILE A 430 32.10 61.52 33.63
CA ILE A 430 32.32 62.78 32.91
C ILE A 430 33.40 62.62 31.82
N SER A 431 34.49 61.90 32.12
CA SER A 431 35.55 61.63 31.13
C SER A 431 35.11 60.70 29.98
N THR A 432 34.16 59.80 30.22
CA THR A 432 33.70 58.83 29.21
C THR A 432 32.51 59.35 28.39
N VAL A 433 31.56 60.08 29.00
CA VAL A 433 30.40 60.66 28.29
C VAL A 433 30.83 61.65 27.20
N THR A 434 31.92 62.40 27.39
CA THR A 434 32.47 63.29 26.35
C THR A 434 32.97 62.56 25.09
N SER A 435 33.23 61.24 25.17
CA SER A 435 33.60 60.40 24.02
C SER A 435 32.40 59.76 23.30
N SER A 436 31.19 59.81 23.87
CA SER A 436 30.05 59.01 23.40
C SER A 436 29.31 59.59 22.18
N LEU A 437 29.52 60.87 21.86
CA LEU A 437 28.84 61.55 20.75
C LEU A 437 29.79 61.98 19.63
N TYR A 438 31.09 62.11 19.88
CA TYR A 438 32.07 62.57 18.90
C TYR A 438 33.39 61.79 19.00
N THR A 439 33.98 61.44 17.86
CA THR A 439 35.30 60.79 17.78
C THR A 439 36.37 61.73 17.21
N PRO A 440 37.65 61.64 17.63
CA PRO A 440 38.72 62.46 17.07
C PRO A 440 39.16 61.96 15.69
N GLY A 441 38.76 62.67 14.63
CA GLY A 441 39.26 62.46 13.27
C GLY A 441 40.49 63.33 12.96
N LYS A 442 41.16 63.07 11.83
CA LYS A 442 42.37 63.81 11.38
C LYS A 442 42.14 65.30 11.06
N MET A 443 40.91 65.81 11.19
CA MET A 443 40.55 67.23 11.05
C MET A 443 39.67 67.75 12.20
N GLY A 444 39.56 67.02 13.32
CA GLY A 444 38.77 67.42 14.49
C GLY A 444 37.68 66.41 14.88
N PHE A 445 36.78 66.83 15.77
CA PHE A 445 35.73 66.00 16.34
C PHE A 445 34.58 65.72 15.35
N MET A 446 34.29 64.46 15.06
CA MET A 446 33.21 64.03 14.15
C MET A 446 32.04 63.40 14.92
N PRO A 447 30.78 63.82 14.68
CA PRO A 447 29.62 63.26 15.36
C PRO A 447 29.36 61.80 14.97
N HIS A 448 28.90 60.99 15.92
CA HIS A 448 28.44 59.63 15.67
C HIS A 448 27.22 59.62 14.72
N LYS A 449 27.35 58.92 13.60
CA LYS A 449 26.17 58.42 12.86
C LYS A 449 25.53 57.29 13.69
N PRO A 450 24.19 57.20 13.78
CA PRO A 450 23.54 56.04 14.37
C PRO A 450 23.91 54.78 13.56
N ARG A 451 24.02 53.63 14.24
CA ARG A 451 24.15 52.35 13.54
C ARG A 451 22.92 52.14 12.65
N PRO A 452 23.08 51.67 11.39
CA PRO A 452 21.94 51.24 10.58
C PRO A 452 21.18 50.12 11.30
N ALA A 453 19.90 49.99 11.00
CA ALA A 453 19.11 48.87 11.51
C ALA A 453 19.55 47.58 10.78
N VAL A 454 19.30 46.42 11.38
CA VAL A 454 19.70 45.11 10.80
C VAL A 454 19.10 44.89 9.39
N CYS A 455 18.00 45.57 9.07
CA CYS A 455 17.38 45.57 7.74
C CYS A 455 18.28 46.11 6.62
N ASP A 456 19.17 47.08 6.90
CA ASP A 456 19.93 47.78 5.85
C ASP A 456 21.16 46.98 5.39
N LEU A 457 21.66 46.07 6.25
CA LEU A 457 22.77 45.18 5.92
C LEU A 457 22.38 44.18 4.82
N PHE A 458 21.16 43.65 4.88
CA PHE A 458 20.63 42.74 3.87
C PHE A 458 20.43 43.37 2.48
N GLN A 459 20.45 44.70 2.36
CA GLN A 459 20.41 45.39 1.06
C GLN A 459 21.80 45.63 0.44
N THR A 460 22.89 45.46 1.22
CA THR A 460 24.26 45.72 0.74
C THR A 460 25.05 44.44 0.46
N GLU A 461 24.88 43.36 1.24
CA GLU A 461 25.57 42.08 0.96
C GLU A 461 25.08 41.37 -0.32
N VAL A 462 23.91 41.74 -0.86
CA VAL A 462 23.32 41.13 -2.07
C VAL A 462 23.88 41.75 -3.38
N LEU A 463 24.65 42.84 -3.30
CA LEU A 463 25.09 43.60 -4.49
C LEU A 463 26.56 43.45 -4.89
N ASP A 464 27.42 42.86 -4.05
CA ASP A 464 28.88 42.80 -4.26
C ASP A 464 29.44 41.36 -4.46
N GLN A 465 28.59 40.36 -4.72
CA GLN A 465 29.03 38.98 -5.04
C GLN A 465 28.45 38.44 -6.35
N LEU A 466 28.95 38.93 -7.49
CA LEU A 466 29.05 38.16 -8.75
C LEU A 466 29.87 38.91 -9.83
N PRO A 467 31.10 38.47 -10.08
CA PRO A 467 31.57 38.38 -11.47
C PRO A 467 32.38 37.10 -11.74
N ASP A 468 31.71 35.97 -11.93
CA ASP A 468 31.92 35.07 -13.08
C ASP A 468 31.15 33.75 -12.92
N LEU A 469 30.16 33.53 -13.79
CA LEU A 469 30.03 32.29 -14.56
C LEU A 469 29.05 32.50 -15.72
N GLN A 470 29.36 31.89 -16.88
CA GLN A 470 28.65 32.12 -18.14
C GLN A 470 27.48 31.12 -18.33
N VAL A 471 26.77 31.32 -19.45
CA VAL A 471 25.88 30.35 -20.14
C VAL A 471 24.38 30.35 -19.76
N LYS A 472 23.66 31.21 -20.50
CA LYS A 472 22.33 30.96 -21.14
C LYS A 472 21.16 30.44 -20.28
N LEU A 473 20.13 31.28 -20.14
CA LEU A 473 18.72 30.84 -20.14
C LEU A 473 17.99 31.42 -21.38
N PRO A 474 17.01 30.73 -22.01
CA PRO A 474 16.40 31.17 -23.28
C PRO A 474 15.24 32.18 -23.12
N GLU A 475 14.81 32.72 -24.27
CA GLU A 475 13.77 33.74 -24.40
C GLU A 475 12.34 33.21 -24.19
N CYS A 476 11.72 33.55 -23.06
CA CYS A 476 10.29 33.83 -23.00
C CYS A 476 10.00 34.89 -21.91
N LEU A 477 8.75 35.40 -21.86
CA LEU A 477 8.28 36.39 -20.87
C LEU A 477 8.84 37.83 -20.98
N LEU A 478 8.86 38.43 -22.18
CA LEU A 478 8.85 39.90 -22.31
C LEU A 478 7.97 40.42 -23.47
N LYS A 479 6.65 40.52 -23.22
CA LYS A 479 5.78 41.64 -23.64
C LYS A 479 4.33 41.44 -23.18
N GLY A 480 3.74 42.48 -22.61
CA GLY A 480 2.30 42.58 -22.33
C GLY A 480 1.82 44.02 -22.49
N GLN A 481 0.83 44.22 -23.37
CA GLN A 481 0.05 45.44 -23.64
C GLN A 481 -0.92 45.05 -24.80
N VAL A 482 -2.21 45.44 -24.87
CA VAL A 482 -2.97 46.54 -24.24
C VAL A 482 -4.40 46.07 -23.87
N GLN A 483 -4.97 46.67 -22.81
CA GLN A 483 -6.39 46.80 -22.37
C GLN A 483 -7.55 46.06 -23.10
N ALA A 484 -8.45 45.44 -22.33
CA ALA A 484 -9.89 45.77 -22.27
C ALA A 484 -10.63 45.10 -21.09
N LYS A 485 -11.85 45.55 -20.79
CA LYS A 485 -12.85 45.04 -19.81
C LYS A 485 -14.17 44.78 -20.57
N PRO A 486 -15.20 44.09 -20.02
CA PRO A 486 -15.27 43.26 -18.81
C PRO A 486 -16.02 41.90 -19.01
N THR A 487 -16.15 41.11 -17.92
CA THR A 487 -17.24 40.12 -17.63
C THR A 487 -17.78 39.19 -18.73
N GLU A 488 -17.67 37.86 -18.50
CA GLU A 488 -18.87 37.08 -18.16
C GLU A 488 -18.56 35.78 -17.36
N LYS A 489 -19.54 34.87 -17.25
CA LYS A 489 -19.75 33.89 -16.16
C LYS A 489 -18.83 32.66 -16.17
N VAL A 490 -18.88 31.94 -15.05
CA VAL A 490 -18.49 30.53 -14.90
C VAL A 490 -19.36 29.65 -15.81
N ASP A 491 -18.74 28.70 -16.50
CA ASP A 491 -19.40 27.49 -17.02
C ASP A 491 -18.58 26.27 -16.59
N ASP A 492 -19.25 25.31 -15.94
CA ASP A 492 -18.63 24.13 -15.30
C ASP A 492 -19.10 22.86 -16.01
N HIS A 493 -18.52 22.61 -17.18
CA HIS A 493 -18.94 21.54 -18.11
C HIS A 493 -17.78 20.68 -18.59
N VAL A 494 -17.24 19.85 -17.69
CA VAL A 494 -16.50 18.65 -18.10
C VAL A 494 -17.52 17.64 -18.62
N SER A 495 -17.62 17.52 -19.95
CA SER A 495 -18.60 16.66 -20.63
C SER A 495 -18.45 15.20 -20.20
N ILE A 496 -19.50 14.64 -19.59
CA ILE A 496 -19.64 13.19 -19.47
C ILE A 496 -20.00 12.64 -20.85
N TYR A 497 -19.26 11.62 -21.30
CA TYR A 497 -19.61 10.88 -22.52
C TYR A 497 -20.78 9.95 -22.21
N ASP A 498 -22.01 10.43 -22.42
CA ASP A 498 -23.17 9.55 -22.49
C ASP A 498 -23.05 8.65 -23.73
N VAL A 499 -23.11 7.34 -23.50
CA VAL A 499 -23.12 6.33 -24.57
C VAL A 499 -24.56 6.04 -24.93
N GLU A 500 -25.06 6.70 -25.98
CA GLU A 500 -26.40 6.45 -26.51
C GLU A 500 -26.56 4.97 -26.91
N PHE A 501 -27.60 4.32 -26.40
CA PHE A 501 -27.94 2.93 -26.72
C PHE A 501 -28.57 2.83 -28.12
N GLY A 502 -27.75 2.99 -29.16
CA GLY A 502 -28.15 2.94 -30.57
C GLY A 502 -28.49 1.53 -31.06
N THR A 503 -29.66 0.99 -30.69
CA THR A 503 -30.19 -0.25 -31.27
C THR A 503 -30.86 -0.01 -32.63
N THR A 504 -30.06 0.29 -33.67
CA THR A 504 -30.51 0.43 -35.06
C THR A 504 -30.68 -0.93 -35.74
N LEU A 505 -31.77 -1.62 -35.40
CA LEU A 505 -32.07 -2.98 -35.88
C LEU A 505 -32.63 -2.96 -37.32
N TYR A 506 -31.75 -2.86 -38.31
CA TYR A 506 -32.10 -2.91 -39.73
C TYR A 506 -32.58 -4.31 -40.14
N VAL A 507 -33.91 -4.48 -40.27
CA VAL A 507 -34.53 -5.63 -40.94
C VAL A 507 -35.06 -5.17 -42.29
N SER A 508 -34.31 -5.42 -43.36
CA SER A 508 -34.77 -5.18 -44.73
C SER A 508 -35.81 -6.23 -45.12
N SER A 509 -37.09 -5.89 -45.03
CA SER A 509 -38.16 -6.64 -45.69
C SER A 509 -38.22 -6.25 -47.17
N SER A 510 -37.87 -7.20 -48.05
CA SER A 510 -37.92 -7.04 -49.51
C SER A 510 -38.98 -7.95 -50.13
N ARG A 511 -40.23 -7.63 -49.78
CA ARG A 511 -41.34 -7.38 -50.71
C ARG A 511 -41.36 -8.13 -52.06
N GLU A 512 -42.36 -9.01 -52.17
CA GLU A 512 -43.33 -9.22 -53.28
C GLU A 512 -42.83 -9.38 -54.74
N GLU A 513 -43.43 -10.35 -55.43
CA GLU A 513 -43.25 -10.62 -56.86
C GLU A 513 -44.03 -9.60 -57.69
N ASP A 514 -43.37 -8.92 -58.64
CA ASP A 514 -44.04 -8.11 -59.67
C ASP A 514 -44.09 -8.89 -61.00
N VAL A 515 -45.24 -8.78 -61.68
CA VAL A 515 -45.57 -9.56 -62.90
C VAL A 515 -44.82 -9.01 -64.12
N ILE A 516 -44.31 -9.91 -64.97
CA ILE A 516 -43.83 -9.57 -66.31
C ILE A 516 -44.62 -10.41 -67.32
N GLU A 517 -45.65 -9.79 -67.90
CA GLU A 517 -46.25 -10.22 -69.17
C GLU A 517 -45.38 -9.68 -70.32
N VAL A 518 -45.10 -10.53 -71.32
CA VAL A 518 -44.61 -10.14 -72.64
C VAL A 518 -45.31 -11.02 -73.68
N GLU A 519 -45.83 -10.40 -74.73
CA GLU A 519 -46.70 -11.03 -75.74
C GLU A 519 -45.93 -11.86 -76.79
N GLU A 520 -46.70 -12.56 -77.63
CA GLU A 520 -46.30 -13.30 -78.84
C GLU A 520 -45.77 -12.31 -79.92
N GLU A 521 -45.16 -12.64 -81.06
CA GLU A 521 -45.22 -13.73 -82.07
C GLU A 521 -43.97 -13.55 -83.01
N PRO A 522 -43.79 -14.18 -84.20
CA PRO A 522 -43.92 -15.59 -84.63
C PRO A 522 -42.71 -16.11 -85.47
N LEU A 523 -42.82 -17.35 -86.03
CA LEU A 523 -41.98 -17.97 -87.10
C LEU A 523 -40.53 -18.38 -86.71
N GLU A 524 -39.90 -19.45 -87.25
CA GLU A 524 -40.20 -20.31 -88.42
C GLU A 524 -40.19 -21.83 -88.10
N GLU A 525 -40.81 -22.64 -88.97
CA GLU A 525 -40.75 -24.11 -89.06
C GLU A 525 -39.61 -24.55 -90.03
N PRO A 526 -39.15 -25.83 -90.15
CA PRO A 526 -40.03 -26.99 -90.39
C PRO A 526 -39.56 -28.42 -89.95
N GLU A 527 -40.49 -29.39 -90.13
CA GLU A 527 -40.28 -30.84 -90.38
C GLU A 527 -39.57 -31.73 -89.31
N GLY A 528 -40.29 -32.74 -88.75
CA GLY A 528 -39.68 -33.67 -87.76
C GLY A 528 -40.49 -34.86 -87.18
N SER A 529 -41.65 -35.21 -87.75
CA SER A 529 -42.45 -36.44 -87.49
C SER A 529 -42.50 -37.13 -86.10
N SER A 530 -43.68 -37.00 -85.47
CA SER A 530 -44.51 -38.12 -84.97
C SER A 530 -44.32 -38.78 -83.58
N SER A 531 -45.45 -38.85 -82.87
CA SER A 531 -45.96 -39.96 -82.01
C SER A 531 -45.17 -40.45 -80.78
N THR A 532 -45.40 -39.78 -79.65
CA THR A 532 -46.19 -40.25 -78.47
C THR A 532 -46.21 -41.72 -78.00
N VAL A 533 -46.45 -41.87 -76.67
CA VAL A 533 -47.04 -43.01 -75.91
C VAL A 533 -46.09 -43.83 -75.00
N SER A 534 -45.98 -43.36 -73.75
CA SER A 534 -45.74 -44.14 -72.53
C SER A 534 -46.93 -45.11 -72.24
N VAL A 535 -46.94 -46.14 -71.36
CA VAL A 535 -46.16 -46.44 -70.12
C VAL A 535 -46.47 -47.87 -69.55
N LYS A 536 -45.65 -48.38 -68.59
CA LYS A 536 -45.90 -49.43 -67.54
C LYS A 536 -46.28 -50.92 -67.86
N LYS A 537 -45.45 -51.84 -67.32
CA LYS A 537 -45.69 -52.88 -66.26
C LYS A 537 -47.14 -53.18 -65.77
N ALA A 538 -47.54 -54.39 -65.29
CA ALA A 538 -46.82 -55.65 -64.93
C ALA A 538 -47.74 -56.88 -64.58
N SER A 539 -47.10 -58.05 -64.34
CA SER A 539 -47.41 -59.16 -63.35
C SER A 539 -48.23 -60.44 -63.71
N SER A 540 -47.86 -61.55 -63.02
CA SER A 540 -48.43 -62.94 -62.87
C SER A 540 -48.62 -63.84 -64.13
N GLU A 541 -48.54 -65.19 -64.14
CA GLU A 541 -48.09 -66.32 -63.24
C GLU A 541 -47.95 -67.64 -64.07
N GLY A 542 -47.61 -68.88 -63.64
CA GLY A 542 -47.27 -69.52 -62.34
C GLY A 542 -47.41 -71.09 -62.38
N SER A 543 -47.28 -71.79 -61.23
CA SER A 543 -47.84 -73.16 -60.89
C SER A 543 -47.03 -74.51 -60.98
N VAL A 544 -47.49 -75.49 -60.16
CA VAL A 544 -47.30 -76.98 -60.11
C VAL A 544 -45.98 -77.61 -59.53
N ALA A 545 -45.93 -78.69 -58.70
CA ALA A 545 -46.75 -79.22 -57.57
C ALA A 545 -46.15 -80.49 -56.87
N ALA A 546 -46.40 -80.66 -55.54
CA ALA A 546 -46.63 -81.91 -54.75
C ALA A 546 -45.53 -83.04 -54.66
N PRO A 547 -45.62 -84.06 -53.73
CA PRO A 547 -46.60 -84.36 -52.66
C PRO A 547 -46.01 -84.42 -51.22
N ALA A 548 -46.67 -85.07 -50.24
CA ALA A 548 -46.46 -84.90 -48.78
C ALA A 548 -46.45 -86.20 -47.93
N THR A 549 -46.01 -86.16 -46.65
CA THR A 549 -46.71 -86.75 -45.46
C THR A 549 -46.07 -86.49 -44.05
N ALA A 550 -46.94 -86.12 -43.10
CA ALA A 550 -47.07 -86.38 -41.62
C ALA A 550 -46.14 -87.37 -40.82
N PRO A 551 -46.22 -87.49 -39.45
CA PRO A 551 -46.45 -86.49 -38.36
C PRO A 551 -45.83 -86.79 -36.91
N LEU A 552 -46.06 -85.86 -35.94
CA LEU A 552 -46.37 -86.03 -34.48
C LEU A 552 -45.35 -86.42 -33.33
N THR A 553 -45.48 -85.67 -32.20
CA THR A 553 -45.30 -85.98 -30.73
C THR A 553 -43.95 -86.26 -30.00
N LYS A 554 -43.53 -85.30 -29.14
CA LYS A 554 -43.40 -85.26 -27.62
C LYS A 554 -43.25 -86.58 -26.78
N PRO A 555 -42.77 -86.56 -25.49
CA PRO A 555 -42.09 -85.54 -24.62
C PRO A 555 -40.95 -86.08 -23.66
N VAL A 556 -40.64 -85.40 -22.51
CA VAL A 556 -40.04 -85.91 -21.21
C VAL A 556 -38.49 -86.10 -21.15
N VAL A 557 -37.69 -85.80 -20.09
CA VAL A 557 -37.80 -84.95 -18.84
C VAL A 557 -36.39 -84.77 -18.15
N GLU A 558 -36.30 -84.06 -16.99
CA GLU A 558 -35.21 -84.01 -15.96
C GLU A 558 -33.90 -83.16 -16.21
N ASP A 559 -33.25 -82.49 -15.23
CA ASP A 559 -33.66 -81.80 -13.97
C ASP A 559 -32.52 -80.93 -13.31
N VAL A 560 -32.85 -80.15 -12.25
CA VAL A 560 -32.01 -79.52 -11.16
C VAL A 560 -30.98 -78.41 -11.58
N VAL A 561 -30.54 -77.39 -10.79
CA VAL A 561 -30.55 -77.06 -9.33
C VAL A 561 -30.57 -75.53 -9.02
N LYS A 562 -31.46 -75.05 -8.11
CA LYS A 562 -31.39 -73.85 -7.18
C LYS A 562 -31.10 -72.40 -7.71
N ALA A 563 -31.47 -71.30 -7.03
CA ALA A 563 -32.50 -71.03 -5.98
C ALA A 563 -32.66 -69.51 -5.70
N GLU A 564 -33.88 -69.11 -5.27
CA GLU A 564 -34.23 -67.99 -4.34
C GLU A 564 -33.83 -66.53 -4.67
N SER A 565 -34.55 -65.47 -4.25
CA SER A 565 -35.65 -65.36 -3.28
C SER A 565 -36.78 -64.37 -3.67
N THR A 566 -37.97 -64.59 -3.10
CA THR A 566 -39.18 -63.70 -3.07
C THR A 566 -38.89 -62.21 -2.86
N LYS A 567 -39.70 -61.23 -3.31
CA LYS A 567 -41.19 -61.06 -3.26
C LYS A 567 -41.62 -60.00 -4.32
N SER A 568 -42.88 -59.56 -4.53
CA SER A 568 -44.14 -59.64 -3.75
C SER A 568 -45.43 -59.58 -4.64
N MET A 569 -46.58 -59.53 -3.97
CA MET A 569 -47.98 -59.31 -4.39
C MET A 569 -48.35 -57.81 -4.18
N GLN A 570 -49.43 -57.18 -4.70
CA GLN A 570 -50.65 -57.55 -5.48
C GLN A 570 -51.09 -56.25 -6.26
N SER A 571 -52.25 -55.99 -6.91
CA SER A 571 -53.60 -56.56 -7.17
C SER A 571 -54.13 -56.02 -8.54
N LEU A 572 -55.05 -56.63 -9.30
CA LEU A 572 -56.54 -56.66 -9.22
C LEU A 572 -57.21 -55.33 -8.80
N SER A 573 -58.25 -54.79 -9.47
CA SER A 573 -58.96 -55.11 -10.75
C SER A 573 -59.75 -53.84 -11.21
N THR A 574 -60.71 -53.74 -12.17
CA THR A 574 -61.66 -54.66 -12.86
C THR A 574 -62.16 -54.05 -14.22
N ALA A 575 -63.35 -54.43 -14.71
CA ALA A 575 -64.06 -53.95 -15.94
C ALA A 575 -64.94 -52.70 -15.69
N GLY A 576 -65.63 -52.05 -16.66
CA GLY A 576 -65.76 -52.26 -18.12
C GLY A 576 -67.22 -52.46 -18.60
N LEU A 577 -67.55 -52.02 -19.84
CA LEU A 577 -68.89 -51.99 -20.51
C LEU A 577 -69.90 -50.99 -19.88
N THR A 578 -70.95 -50.44 -20.52
CA THR A 578 -71.55 -50.46 -21.89
C THR A 578 -72.28 -49.10 -22.07
N GLU A 579 -72.21 -48.34 -23.17
CA GLU A 579 -72.76 -48.51 -24.54
C GLU A 579 -74.24 -48.03 -24.73
N LEU A 580 -74.48 -47.33 -25.86
CA LEU A 580 -75.75 -47.05 -26.60
C LEU A 580 -76.73 -45.90 -26.23
N THR A 581 -77.06 -45.16 -27.31
CA THR A 581 -78.33 -44.50 -27.70
C THR A 581 -78.88 -43.26 -26.96
N GLY A 582 -79.37 -42.30 -27.77
CA GLY A 582 -80.10 -41.10 -27.32
C GLY A 582 -79.98 -39.94 -28.32
N GLU A 583 -80.70 -39.99 -29.45
CA GLU A 583 -80.95 -38.83 -30.31
C GLU A 583 -82.17 -38.07 -29.78
N ASP A 584 -82.14 -36.73 -29.79
CA ASP A 584 -83.25 -35.89 -30.26
C ASP A 584 -82.82 -34.43 -30.42
N GLU A 585 -83.42 -33.73 -31.38
CA GLU A 585 -83.25 -32.28 -31.60
C GLU A 585 -84.30 -31.49 -30.80
N ASN A 586 -84.01 -30.24 -30.41
CA ASN A 586 -84.95 -29.10 -30.48
C ASN A 586 -84.25 -27.77 -30.08
N VAL A 587 -83.82 -27.01 -31.09
CA VAL A 587 -84.50 -25.78 -31.53
C VAL A 587 -84.79 -24.70 -30.45
N ASP A 588 -84.00 -23.63 -30.57
CA ASP A 588 -84.36 -22.19 -30.55
C ASP A 588 -84.42 -21.29 -29.28
N GLU A 589 -84.06 -20.04 -29.60
CA GLU A 589 -84.46 -18.72 -29.10
C GLU A 589 -83.72 -18.00 -27.94
N GLU A 590 -83.18 -16.84 -28.35
CA GLU A 590 -83.02 -15.53 -27.67
C GLU A 590 -81.95 -15.33 -26.56
N ASP A 591 -80.95 -14.51 -26.93
CA ASP A 591 -80.63 -13.19 -26.35
C ASP A 591 -80.84 -13.01 -24.82
N GLU A 592 -79.86 -12.53 -24.05
CA GLU A 592 -79.38 -11.15 -24.19
C GLU A 592 -77.95 -10.92 -23.66
N TYR A 593 -77.49 -9.66 -23.73
CA TYR A 593 -76.15 -9.21 -23.32
C TYR A 593 -76.08 -8.99 -21.80
N GLU A 594 -74.91 -9.24 -21.19
CA GLU A 594 -74.36 -8.22 -20.29
C GLU A 594 -72.82 -8.16 -20.29
N ILE A 595 -72.30 -6.94 -20.33
CA ILE A 595 -70.86 -6.63 -20.26
C ILE A 595 -70.53 -6.28 -18.82
N ASN A 596 -69.45 -6.83 -18.27
CA ASN A 596 -68.75 -6.15 -17.17
C ASN A 596 -67.22 -6.31 -17.27
N LEU A 597 -66.56 -5.20 -17.62
CA LEU A 597 -65.17 -4.94 -17.22
C LEU A 597 -65.12 -4.84 -15.68
N PHE A 598 -64.00 -5.21 -15.06
CA PHE A 598 -63.14 -4.23 -14.40
C PHE A 598 -61.80 -4.82 -13.93
N TYR A 599 -60.74 -4.02 -14.13
CA TYR A 599 -59.34 -4.19 -13.70
C TYR A 599 -58.59 -5.42 -14.21
#